data_AF-A0A8K0KL15-F1
#
_entry.id   AF-A0A8K0KL15-F1
#
_cell.length_a   1.000
_cell.length_b   1.000
_cell.length_c   1.000
_cell.angle_alpha   90.00
_cell.angle_beta   90.00
_cell.angle_gamma   90.00
#
_symmetry.space_group_name_H-M   'P 1'
#
loop_
_entity.id
_entity.type
_entity.pdbx_description
1 polymer ?
#
loop_
_entity_poly.entity_id
_entity_poly.type
_entity_poly.pdbx_seq_one_letter_code
_entity_poly.pdbx_strand_id
1 'polypeptide(L)'
;MAPSLKADVVFLAPPWGGPDYKVAESFDLEKGIFSPYGGSLIYKLSSSISENIAYFLPRNINTDQVVMLAGPGGQVEIEQNFLGKKLVAITAYFGELIHE
;
A
#
# COMPACT_ATOMS: atom_id res chain seq x y z
N MET A 1 -3.16 -9.62 -16.46
CA MET A 1 -3.91 -8.48 -15.90
C MET A 1 -5.39 -8.64 -16.23
N ALA A 2 -6.28 -7.98 -15.49
CA ALA A 2 -7.73 -8.01 -15.69
C ALA A 2 -8.21 -6.70 -16.37
N PRO A 3 -7.95 -6.51 -17.68
CA PRO A 3 -8.20 -5.24 -18.38
C PRO A 3 -9.68 -4.85 -18.47
N SER A 4 -10.58 -5.79 -18.17
CA SER A 4 -12.02 -5.59 -18.15
C SER A 4 -12.58 -5.31 -16.76
N LEU A 5 -11.74 -5.32 -15.71
CA LEU A 5 -12.20 -5.09 -14.35
C LEU A 5 -12.58 -3.61 -14.18
N LYS A 6 -13.77 -3.39 -13.61
CA LYS A 6 -14.29 -2.08 -13.24
C LYS A 6 -14.80 -2.19 -11.82
N ALA A 7 -14.38 -1.27 -10.96
CA ALA A 7 -14.78 -1.23 -9.57
C ALA A 7 -14.69 0.20 -9.06
N ASP A 8 -15.48 0.53 -8.04
CA ASP A 8 -15.40 1.84 -7.40
C ASP A 8 -14.15 1.95 -6.51
N VAL A 9 -13.70 0.83 -5.92
CA VAL A 9 -12.57 0.75 -4.98
C VAL A 9 -11.70 -0.47 -5.28
N VAL A 10 -10.39 -0.34 -5.07
CA VAL A 10 -9.43 -1.46 -5.06
C VAL A 10 -8.77 -1.60 -3.69
N PHE A 11 -8.89 -2.79 -3.09
CA PHE A 11 -8.16 -3.14 -1.87
C PHE A 11 -6.94 -4.01 -2.20
N LEU A 12 -5.76 -3.60 -1.73
CA LEU A 12 -4.49 -4.26 -1.97
C LEU A 12 -3.91 -4.85 -0.69
N ALA A 13 -3.82 -6.18 -0.65
CA ALA A 13 -3.10 -6.93 0.38
C ALA A 13 -2.13 -7.94 -0.26
N PRO A 14 -1.09 -7.45 -0.96
CA PRO A 14 -0.12 -8.34 -1.62
C PRO A 14 0.73 -9.09 -0.58
N PRO A 15 1.44 -10.15 -1.00
CA PRO A 15 2.37 -10.86 -0.12
C PRO A 15 3.55 -9.97 0.29
N TRP A 16 3.93 -10.04 1.57
CA TRP A 16 5.03 -9.28 2.18
C TRP A 16 6.31 -10.10 2.43
N GLY A 17 6.36 -11.34 1.94
CA GLY A 17 7.47 -12.26 2.23
C GLY A 17 7.35 -13.00 3.58
N GLY A 18 6.14 -13.15 4.11
CA GLY A 18 5.90 -13.90 5.36
C GLY A 18 6.39 -13.17 6.61
N PRO A 19 6.50 -13.85 7.77
CA PRO A 19 6.88 -13.21 9.05
C PRO A 19 8.21 -12.46 9.03
N ASP A 20 9.10 -12.80 8.11
CA ASP A 20 10.44 -12.23 7.95
C ASP A 20 10.44 -10.78 7.44
N TYR A 21 9.29 -10.24 7.02
CA TYR A 21 9.13 -8.81 6.70
C TYR A 21 9.63 -7.88 7.85
N LYS A 22 9.64 -8.41 9.07
CA LYS A 22 10.00 -7.70 10.30
C LYS A 22 11.51 -7.62 10.55
N VAL A 23 12.32 -8.33 9.76
CA VAL A 23 13.78 -8.41 9.97
C VAL A 23 14.44 -7.06 9.68
N ALA A 24 14.00 -6.38 8.62
CA ALA A 24 14.47 -5.04 8.30
C ALA A 24 13.78 -3.99 9.20
N GLU A 25 14.54 -2.98 9.63
CA GLU A 25 14.00 -1.84 10.36
C GLU A 25 13.00 -1.04 9.50
N SER A 26 13.35 -0.84 8.23
CA SER A 26 12.51 -0.21 7.21
C SER A 26 12.29 -1.19 6.05
N PHE A 27 11.05 -1.57 5.83
CA PHE A 27 10.63 -2.48 4.76
C PHE A 27 10.52 -1.68 3.45
N ASP A 28 11.24 -2.14 2.43
CA ASP A 28 11.32 -1.49 1.12
C ASP A 28 10.09 -1.88 0.27
N LEU A 29 9.32 -0.88 -0.16
CA LEU A 29 8.10 -1.05 -0.95
C LEU A 29 8.39 -1.78 -2.28
N GLU A 30 9.51 -1.48 -2.93
CA GLU A 30 9.83 -2.01 -4.25
C GLU A 30 10.49 -3.39 -4.19
N LYS A 31 11.29 -3.64 -3.16
CA LYS A 31 12.00 -4.93 -3.05
C LYS A 31 11.19 -5.98 -2.29
N GLY A 32 10.39 -5.54 -1.31
CA GLY A 32 9.71 -6.41 -0.36
C GLY A 32 8.29 -6.78 -0.78
N ILE A 33 7.53 -5.86 -1.38
CA ILE A 33 6.17 -6.17 -1.83
C ILE A 33 6.22 -6.93 -3.15
N PHE A 34 5.56 -8.10 -3.18
CA PHE A 34 5.34 -8.87 -4.42
C PHE A 34 6.62 -9.04 -5.26
N SER A 35 7.73 -9.32 -4.59
CA SER A 35 9.03 -9.51 -5.21
C SER A 35 8.97 -10.58 -6.32
N PRO A 36 9.58 -10.36 -7.50
CA PRO A 36 10.51 -9.27 -7.84
C PRO A 36 9.85 -8.03 -8.47
N TYR A 37 8.53 -7.90 -8.44
CA TYR A 37 7.81 -6.90 -9.24
C TYR A 37 7.63 -5.53 -8.56
N GLY A 38 7.54 -5.51 -7.23
CA GLY A 38 7.48 -4.29 -6.43
C GLY A 38 6.08 -3.72 -6.18
N GLY A 39 5.97 -2.92 -5.13
CA GLY A 39 4.72 -2.34 -4.65
C GLY A 39 4.17 -1.23 -5.56
N SER A 40 5.03 -0.41 -6.16
CA SER A 40 4.60 0.65 -7.10
C SER A 40 3.94 0.10 -8.35
N LEU A 41 4.40 -1.04 -8.87
CA LEU A 41 3.77 -1.66 -10.03
C LEU A 41 2.33 -2.08 -9.70
N ILE A 42 2.09 -2.71 -8.56
CA ILE A 42 0.74 -3.11 -8.14
C ILE A 42 -0.15 -1.89 -7.99
N TYR A 43 0.33 -0.82 -7.33
CA TYR A 43 -0.41 0.42 -7.20
C TYR A 43 -0.80 0.99 -8.57
N LYS A 44 0.17 1.12 -9.49
CA LYS A 44 -0.05 1.64 -10.85
C LYS A 44 -1.05 0.81 -11.66
N LEU A 45 -1.03 -0.51 -11.50
CA LEU A 45 -2.00 -1.38 -12.17
C LEU A 45 -3.40 -1.30 -11.55
N SER A 46 -3.46 -0.96 -10.26
CA SER A 46 -4.72 -0.78 -9.54
C SER A 46 -5.36 0.57 -9.85
N SER A 47 -4.54 1.60 -10.05
CA SER A 47 -5.01 2.94 -10.44
C SER A 47 -5.60 3.00 -11.84
N SER A 48 -5.37 2.00 -12.70
CA SER A 48 -6.09 1.87 -13.97
C SER A 48 -7.50 1.28 -13.82
N ILE A 49 -7.83 0.72 -12.65
CA ILE A 49 -9.16 0.19 -12.31
C ILE A 49 -9.96 1.24 -11.53
N SER A 50 -9.36 1.86 -10.51
CA SER A 50 -9.94 2.95 -9.72
C SER A 50 -8.84 3.80 -9.06
N GLU A 51 -9.09 5.10 -8.91
CA GLU A 51 -8.25 6.01 -8.12
C GLU A 51 -8.43 5.81 -6.60
N ASN A 52 -9.53 5.18 -6.19
CA ASN A 52 -9.84 4.89 -4.79
C ASN A 52 -9.17 3.57 -4.38
N ILE A 53 -8.02 3.68 -3.72
CA ILE A 53 -7.18 2.53 -3.37
C ILE A 53 -6.96 2.49 -1.86
N ALA A 54 -7.18 1.33 -1.26
CA ALA A 54 -6.77 1.03 0.11
C ALA A 54 -5.63 0.01 0.07
N TYR A 55 -4.44 0.39 0.54
CA TYR A 55 -3.22 -0.42 0.45
C TYR A 55 -2.77 -0.88 1.83
N PHE A 56 -3.03 -2.15 2.15
CA PHE A 56 -2.63 -2.79 3.40
C PHE A 56 -1.15 -3.20 3.36
N LEU A 57 -0.34 -2.60 4.22
CA LEU A 57 1.13 -2.67 4.16
C LEU A 57 1.76 -3.07 5.51
N PRO A 58 3.00 -3.61 5.50
CA PRO A 58 3.75 -3.90 6.71
C PRO A 58 3.87 -2.69 7.64
N ARG A 59 3.80 -2.91 8.95
CA ARG A 59 3.91 -1.83 9.95
C ARG A 59 5.24 -1.04 9.93
N ASN A 60 6.28 -1.62 9.34
CA ASN A 60 7.62 -1.06 9.23
C ASN A 60 7.93 -0.63 7.78
N ILE A 61 6.92 -0.48 6.92
CA ILE A 61 7.09 0.04 5.55
C ILE A 61 7.76 1.41 5.56
N ASN A 62 8.64 1.65 4.60
CA ASN A 62 9.16 2.98 4.33
C ASN A 62 8.01 3.89 3.85
N THR A 63 7.51 4.73 4.75
CA THR A 63 6.38 5.63 4.47
C THR A 63 6.69 6.63 3.38
N ASP A 64 7.95 7.04 3.19
CA ASP A 64 8.32 7.97 2.12
C ASP A 64 8.06 7.36 0.75
N GLN A 65 8.34 6.05 0.57
CA GLN A 65 8.02 5.34 -0.68
C GLN A 65 6.51 5.25 -0.90
N VAL A 66 5.71 5.13 0.16
CA VAL A 66 4.24 5.11 0.06
C VAL A 66 3.71 6.49 -0.33
N VAL A 67 4.22 7.57 0.26
CA VAL A 67 3.86 8.96 -0.10
C VAL A 67 4.20 9.25 -1.56
N MET A 68 5.33 8.74 -2.06
CA MET A 68 5.71 8.88 -3.46
C MET A 68 4.71 8.26 -4.44
N LEU A 69 3.89 7.28 -4.02
CA LEU A 69 2.84 6.69 -4.87
C LEU A 69 1.75 7.69 -5.25
N ALA A 70 1.44 8.65 -4.37
CA ALA A 70 0.41 9.66 -4.63
C ALA A 70 0.82 10.63 -5.77
N GLY A 71 2.12 10.72 -6.05
CA GLY A 71 2.67 11.60 -7.09
C GLY A 71 2.65 13.09 -6.71
N PRO A 72 3.17 13.97 -7.59
CA PRO A 72 3.28 15.39 -7.29
C PRO A 72 1.93 16.06 -7.04
N GLY A 73 1.75 16.65 -5.86
CA GLY A 73 0.49 17.29 -5.46
C GLY A 73 -0.62 16.32 -5.05
N GLY A 74 -0.37 15.00 -5.12
CA GLY A 74 -1.28 13.99 -4.60
C GLY A 74 -1.24 13.90 -3.08
N GLN A 75 -2.26 13.25 -2.53
CA GLN A 75 -2.41 13.02 -1.10
C GLN A 75 -2.51 11.52 -0.82
N VAL A 76 -2.08 11.15 0.39
CA VAL A 76 -2.27 9.81 0.94
C VAL A 76 -2.55 9.95 2.42
N GLU A 77 -3.54 9.23 2.91
CA GLU A 77 -3.74 9.05 4.35
C GLU A 77 -3.05 7.77 4.80
N ILE A 78 -2.31 7.84 5.90
CA ILE A 78 -1.64 6.68 6.50
C ILE A 78 -2.32 6.35 7.83
N GLU A 79 -3.18 5.33 7.81
CA GLU A 79 -3.83 4.79 9.00
C GLU A 79 -2.95 3.71 9.66
N GLN A 80 -2.78 3.82 10.97
CA GLN A 80 -2.05 2.83 11.76
C GLN A 80 -2.99 1.78 12.35
N ASN A 81 -2.76 0.51 12.01
CA ASN A 81 -3.58 -0.60 12.51
C ASN A 81 -3.02 -1.16 13.82
N PHE A 82 -3.79 -1.08 14.90
CA PHE A 82 -3.40 -1.58 16.23
C PHE A 82 -4.21 -2.82 16.63
N LEU A 83 -3.50 -3.81 17.20
CA LEU A 83 -4.11 -4.88 17.99
C LEU A 83 -3.73 -4.68 19.45
N GLY A 84 -4.69 -4.21 20.25
CA GLY A 84 -4.41 -3.69 21.60
C GLY A 84 -3.49 -2.48 21.51
N LYS A 85 -2.33 -2.52 22.18
CA LYS A 85 -1.32 -1.45 22.13
C LYS A 85 -0.23 -1.68 21.07
N LYS A 86 -0.33 -2.76 20.28
CA LYS A 86 0.71 -3.16 19.34
C LYS A 86 0.32 -2.75 17.91
N LEU A 87 1.15 -1.93 17.28
CA LEU A 87 1.06 -1.66 15.85
C LEU A 87 1.31 -2.97 15.08
N VAL A 88 0.38 -3.36 14.20
CA VAL A 88 0.45 -4.63 13.45
C VAL A 88 0.65 -4.41 11.96
N ALA A 89 0.11 -3.34 11.40
CA ALA A 89 0.18 -2.97 9.98
C ALA A 89 -0.10 -1.46 9.82
N ILE A 90 -0.02 -0.96 8.59
CA ILE A 90 -0.66 0.30 8.20
C ILE A 90 -1.66 0.05 7.07
N THR A 91 -2.55 1.00 6.82
CA THR A 91 -3.34 1.08 5.59
C THR A 91 -3.17 2.46 4.99
N ALA A 92 -2.73 2.51 3.73
CA ALA A 92 -2.63 3.74 2.99
C ALA A 92 -3.87 3.94 2.12
N TYR A 93 -4.58 5.05 2.31
CA TYR A 93 -5.78 5.40 1.54
C TYR A 93 -5.46 6.49 0.51
N PHE A 94 -5.96 6.29 -0.71
CA PHE A 94 -5.81 7.18 -1.85
C PHE A 94 -7.17 7.55 -2.44
N GLY A 95 -7.22 8.67 -3.18
CA GLY A 95 -8.45 9.16 -3.81
C GLY A 95 -9.45 9.66 -2.78
N GLU A 96 -10.73 9.39 -3.02
CA GLU A 96 -11.84 9.81 -2.14
C GLU A 96 -11.94 8.99 -0.85
N LEU A 97 -11.03 8.03 -0.63
CA LEU A 97 -10.96 7.26 0.62
C LEU A 97 -10.24 8.00 1.75
N ILE A 98 -9.60 9.14 1.45
CA ILE A 98 -8.92 9.97 2.44
C ILE A 98 -9.98 10.67 3.29
N HIS A 99 -9.87 10.50 4.60
CA HIS A 99 -10.67 11.20 5.60
C HIS A 99 -9.98 12.54 5.97
N GLU A 100 -10.72 13.64 5.86
CA GLU A 100 -10.32 14.97 6.35
C GLU A 100 -10.50 15.12 7.87
#